data_AF-A0A955LEV7-F1
#
_entry.id   AF-A0A955LEV7-F1
#
_cell.length_a   1.000
_cell.length_b   1.000
_cell.length_c   1.000
_cell.angle_alpha   90.00
_cell.angle_beta   90.00
_cell.angle_gamma   90.00
#
_symmetry.space_group_name_H-M   'P 1'
#
loop_
_entity.id
_entity.type
_entity.pdbx_description
1 polymer ?
#
loop_
_entity_poly.entity_id
_entity_poly.type
_entity_poly.pdbx_seq_one_letter_code
_entity_poly.pdbx_strand_id
1 'polypeptide(L)'
;GLVVRQETARVEKDNSLLYEMTYLGREIRINDILVAKPVFMSENDEFFAYIYERPWVKISIDEMKKDLQIADFKKSVASMLADLNITGSIRKIFAPNASAKAIEFRNPITRGFADKNKLPDLKLVDRSNKKE
;
A
#
# COMPACT_ATOMS: atom_id res chain seq x y z
N GLY A 1 -19.50 -11.49 32.89
CA GLY A 1 -20.01 -10.13 33.14
C GLY A 1 -18.98 -9.00 33.04
N LEU A 2 -17.68 -9.23 33.26
CA LEU A 2 -16.63 -8.19 33.04
C LEU A 2 -15.59 -8.66 32.02
N VAL A 3 -15.19 -9.94 32.12
CA VAL A 3 -14.25 -10.61 31.20
C VAL A 3 -14.73 -10.55 29.74
N VAL A 4 -16.00 -10.91 29.49
CA VAL A 4 -16.59 -10.85 28.14
C VAL A 4 -16.52 -9.45 27.53
N ARG A 5 -16.80 -8.39 28.32
CA ARG A 5 -16.74 -7.00 27.82
C ARG A 5 -15.31 -6.56 27.49
N GLN A 6 -14.32 -7.00 28.27
CA GLN A 6 -12.91 -6.71 28.00
C GLN A 6 -12.39 -7.46 26.77
N GLU A 7 -12.87 -8.68 26.56
CA GLU A 7 -12.49 -9.51 25.43
C GLU A 7 -13.10 -8.97 24.13
N THR A 8 -14.37 -8.57 24.12
CA THR A 8 -15.01 -7.90 22.98
C THR A 8 -14.29 -6.59 22.61
N ALA A 9 -13.99 -5.73 23.58
CA ALA A 9 -13.31 -4.46 23.33
C ALA A 9 -11.88 -4.62 22.76
N ARG A 10 -11.18 -5.71 23.13
CA ARG A 10 -9.86 -6.05 22.55
C ARG A 10 -9.99 -6.48 21.09
N VAL A 11 -10.94 -7.37 20.78
CA VAL A 11 -11.18 -7.83 19.40
C VAL A 11 -11.61 -6.68 18.49
N GLU A 12 -12.47 -5.78 18.97
CA GLU A 12 -12.87 -4.58 18.24
C GLU A 12 -11.68 -3.66 17.96
N LYS A 13 -10.81 -3.46 18.96
CA LYS A 13 -9.59 -2.65 18.79
C LYS A 13 -8.60 -3.29 17.82
N ASP A 14 -8.40 -4.60 17.88
CA ASP A 14 -7.47 -5.30 16.98
C ASP A 14 -7.93 -5.26 15.52
N ASN A 15 -9.24 -5.33 15.31
CA ASN A 15 -9.86 -5.21 13.98
C ASN A 15 -10.04 -3.76 13.52
N SER A 16 -9.73 -2.76 14.37
CA SER A 16 -9.83 -1.36 13.97
C SER A 16 -8.87 -1.04 12.83
N LEU A 17 -9.38 -0.34 11.83
CA LEU A 17 -8.58 0.16 10.71
C LEU A 17 -7.53 1.14 11.24
N LEU A 18 -6.27 0.92 10.86
CA LEU A 18 -5.16 1.81 11.20
C LEU A 18 -4.71 2.62 10.00
N TYR A 19 -4.38 1.93 8.91
CA TYR A 19 -3.98 2.56 7.65
C TYR A 19 -4.72 1.90 6.48
N GLU A 20 -5.23 2.73 5.58
CA GLU A 20 -5.78 2.30 4.30
C GLU A 20 -5.14 3.14 3.20
N MET A 21 -4.58 2.46 2.20
CA MET A 21 -4.24 3.09 0.95
C MET A 21 -5.45 2.98 0.02
N THR A 22 -5.89 4.08 -0.59
CA THR A 22 -7.02 4.10 -1.54
C THR A 22 -6.53 4.55 -2.91
N TYR A 23 -7.24 4.12 -3.95
CA TYR A 23 -6.97 4.46 -5.35
C TYR A 23 -8.26 4.88 -6.07
N LEU A 24 -8.48 6.19 -6.21
CA LEU A 24 -9.69 6.73 -6.82
C LEU A 24 -9.33 7.90 -7.75
N GLY A 25 -9.79 7.85 -9.01
CA GLY A 25 -9.47 8.91 -9.98
C GLY A 25 -7.96 9.08 -10.19
N ARG A 26 -7.19 8.00 -10.06
CA ARG A 26 -5.72 7.93 -10.00
C ARG A 26 -5.07 8.58 -8.80
N GLU A 27 -5.83 9.03 -7.81
CA GLU A 27 -5.26 9.54 -6.57
C GLU A 27 -4.98 8.38 -5.63
N ILE A 28 -3.71 8.24 -5.28
CA ILE A 28 -3.25 7.30 -4.27
C ILE A 28 -3.21 8.07 -2.96
N ARG A 29 -4.06 7.70 -2.01
CA ARG A 29 -4.16 8.35 -0.70
C ARG A 29 -3.87 7.33 0.39
N ILE A 30 -3.37 7.78 1.53
CA ILE A 30 -3.34 6.98 2.77
C ILE A 30 -4.13 7.73 3.83
N ASN A 31 -5.19 7.13 4.37
CA ASN A 31 -6.11 7.78 5.31
C ASN A 31 -6.48 9.20 4.84
N ASP A 32 -6.97 9.30 3.60
CA ASP A 32 -7.32 10.54 2.89
C ASP A 32 -6.19 11.51 2.54
N ILE A 33 -4.96 11.29 2.98
CA ILE A 33 -3.81 12.14 2.62
C ILE A 33 -3.25 11.72 1.26
N LEU A 34 -3.18 12.64 0.30
CA LEU A 34 -2.63 12.39 -1.03
C LEU A 34 -1.14 12.04 -0.97
N VAL A 35 -0.78 10.88 -1.53
CA VAL A 35 0.59 10.38 -1.61
C VAL A 35 1.14 10.53 -3.01
N ALA A 36 0.36 10.15 -4.03
CA ALA A 36 0.77 10.24 -5.42
C ALA A 36 -0.43 10.33 -6.37
N LYS A 37 -0.16 10.81 -7.58
CA LYS A 37 -1.13 10.87 -8.68
C LYS A 37 -0.44 10.46 -9.99
N PRO A 38 -0.30 9.14 -10.28
CA PRO A 38 0.32 8.67 -11.52
C PRO A 38 -0.36 9.25 -12.77
N VAL A 39 0.41 9.40 -13.84
CA VAL A 39 -0.09 9.81 -15.16
C VAL A 39 -0.97 8.68 -15.70
N PHE A 40 -2.14 9.04 -16.26
CA PHE A 40 -3.09 8.06 -16.80
C PHE A 40 -2.43 7.13 -17.83
N MET A 41 -2.68 5.83 -17.71
CA MET A 41 -2.10 4.78 -18.58
C MET A 41 -0.56 4.81 -18.65
N SER A 42 0.09 5.40 -17.64
CA SER A 42 1.52 5.24 -17.47
C SER A 42 1.82 3.91 -16.81
N GLU A 43 3.06 3.45 -16.99
CA GLU A 43 3.57 2.27 -16.32
C GLU A 43 3.31 2.26 -14.80
N ASN A 44 3.45 3.41 -14.12
CA ASN A 44 3.20 3.52 -12.68
C ASN A 44 1.70 3.40 -12.34
N ASP A 45 0.83 3.85 -13.24
CA ASP A 45 -0.63 3.77 -13.09
C ASP A 45 -1.09 2.32 -13.19
N GLU A 46 -0.67 1.63 -14.26
CA GLU A 46 -0.99 0.23 -14.51
C GLU A 46 -0.41 -0.69 -13.43
N PHE A 47 0.86 -0.47 -13.05
CA PHE A 47 1.50 -1.20 -11.96
C PHE A 47 0.73 -1.05 -10.64
N PHE A 48 0.35 0.17 -10.29
CA PHE A 48 -0.33 0.41 -9.02
C PHE A 48 -1.76 -0.13 -9.03
N ALA A 49 -2.52 0.09 -10.11
CA ALA A 49 -3.85 -0.47 -10.28
C ALA A 49 -3.84 -1.99 -10.10
N TYR A 50 -2.86 -2.66 -10.72
CA TYR A 50 -2.73 -4.11 -10.66
C TYR A 50 -2.52 -4.65 -9.24
N ILE A 51 -1.59 -4.07 -8.47
CA ILE A 51 -1.30 -4.52 -7.10
C ILE A 51 -2.41 -4.12 -6.12
N TYR A 52 -3.10 -3.00 -6.38
CA TYR A 52 -4.17 -2.50 -5.53
C TYR A 52 -5.40 -3.43 -5.54
N GLU A 53 -5.73 -3.99 -6.70
CA GLU A 53 -6.82 -4.96 -6.87
C GLU A 53 -6.53 -6.34 -6.26
N ARG A 54 -5.26 -6.60 -5.88
CA ARG A 54 -4.79 -7.91 -5.40
C ARG A 54 -4.05 -7.78 -4.06
N PRO A 55 -4.71 -7.24 -3.02
CA PRO A 55 -4.06 -7.06 -1.73
C PRO A 55 -3.80 -8.41 -1.06
N TRP A 56 -2.80 -8.46 -0.19
CA TRP A 56 -2.39 -9.62 0.60
C TRP A 56 -1.95 -10.84 -0.21
N VAL A 57 -1.70 -10.66 -1.51
CA VAL A 57 -1.19 -11.68 -2.41
C VAL A 57 0.25 -11.34 -2.79
N LYS A 58 1.11 -12.36 -2.77
CA LYS A 58 2.45 -12.25 -3.34
C LYS A 58 2.36 -12.54 -4.84
N ILE A 59 2.71 -11.54 -5.64
CA ILE A 59 2.62 -11.55 -7.09
C ILE A 59 4.04 -11.56 -7.66
N SER A 60 4.32 -12.47 -8.60
CA SER A 60 5.59 -12.42 -9.33
C SER A 60 5.55 -11.34 -10.42
N ILE A 61 6.69 -10.70 -10.69
CA ILE A 61 6.75 -9.65 -11.72
C ILE A 61 6.50 -10.24 -13.12
N ASP A 62 6.88 -11.49 -13.36
CA ASP A 62 6.63 -12.17 -14.64
C ASP A 62 5.14 -12.48 -14.84
N GLU A 63 4.44 -12.89 -13.78
CA GLU A 63 2.98 -13.06 -13.81
C GLU A 63 2.26 -11.75 -14.07
N MET A 64 2.67 -10.67 -13.38
CA MET A 64 2.11 -9.33 -13.61
C MET A 64 2.29 -8.89 -15.08
N LYS A 65 3.48 -9.09 -15.66
CA LYS A 65 3.73 -8.76 -17.08
C LYS A 65 2.83 -9.54 -18.02
N LYS A 66 2.63 -10.83 -17.75
CA LYS A 66 1.76 -11.70 -18.54
C LYS A 66 0.31 -11.22 -18.49
N ASP A 67 -0.18 -10.90 -17.31
CA ASP A 67 -1.56 -10.46 -17.12
C ASP A 67 -1.82 -9.08 -17.73
N LEU A 68 -0.82 -8.19 -17.68
CA LEU A 68 -0.85 -6.88 -18.36
C LEU A 68 -0.54 -6.96 -19.87
N GLN A 69 -0.19 -8.14 -20.39
CA GLN A 69 0.19 -8.35 -21.80
C GLN A 69 1.35 -7.46 -22.28
N ILE A 70 2.34 -7.22 -21.41
CA ILE A 70 3.54 -6.46 -21.72
C ILE A 70 4.79 -7.36 -21.76
N ALA A 71 5.78 -6.99 -22.57
CA ALA A 71 7.04 -7.73 -22.64
C ALA A 71 7.89 -7.49 -21.38
N ASP A 72 8.05 -6.23 -20.99
CA ASP A 72 8.78 -5.83 -19.79
C ASP A 72 8.33 -4.45 -19.29
N PHE A 73 8.63 -4.18 -18.03
CA PHE A 73 8.59 -2.83 -17.48
C PHE A 73 9.87 -2.08 -17.88
N LYS A 74 9.72 -0.81 -18.24
CA LYS A 74 10.82 0.15 -18.43
C LYS A 74 11.48 0.49 -17.09
N LYS A 75 10.72 0.48 -16.00
CA LYS A 75 11.20 0.77 -14.64
C LYS A 75 11.29 -0.48 -13.79
N SER A 76 12.24 -0.48 -12.86
CA SER A 76 12.27 -1.49 -11.79
C SER A 76 11.13 -1.25 -10.80
N VAL A 77 10.71 -2.32 -10.11
CA VAL A 77 9.71 -2.23 -9.02
C VAL A 77 10.09 -1.18 -7.98
N ALA A 78 11.38 -1.10 -7.61
CA ALA A 78 11.85 -0.11 -6.65
C ALA A 78 11.69 1.33 -7.18
N SER A 79 11.94 1.55 -8.47
CA SER A 79 11.75 2.85 -9.13
C SER A 79 10.28 3.24 -9.21
N MET A 80 9.40 2.30 -9.62
CA MET A 80 7.95 2.55 -9.66
C MET A 80 7.39 2.90 -8.27
N LEU A 81 7.80 2.16 -7.23
CA LEU A 81 7.40 2.47 -5.85
C LEU A 81 7.92 3.85 -5.41
N ALA A 82 9.15 4.22 -5.80
CA ALA A 82 9.71 5.53 -5.49
C ALA A 82 8.95 6.67 -6.15
N ASP A 83 8.62 6.54 -7.43
CA ASP A 83 7.82 7.52 -8.18
C ASP A 83 6.41 7.70 -7.60
N LEU A 84 5.85 6.64 -7.01
CA LEU A 84 4.56 6.66 -6.33
C LEU A 84 4.66 7.12 -4.87
N ASN A 85 5.80 7.64 -4.43
CA ASN A 85 6.09 8.03 -3.04
C ASN A 85 5.92 6.89 -2.01
N ILE A 86 5.90 5.63 -2.46
CA ILE A 86 5.85 4.42 -1.61
C ILE A 86 7.29 4.07 -1.20
N THR A 87 7.86 4.89 -0.32
CA THR A 87 9.23 4.77 0.18
C THR A 87 9.26 4.70 1.71
N GLY A 88 10.44 4.46 2.30
CA GLY A 88 10.64 4.52 3.76
C GLY A 88 9.63 3.68 4.55
N SER A 89 8.95 4.31 5.51
CA SER A 89 7.92 3.66 6.34
C SER A 89 6.70 3.22 5.52
N ILE A 90 6.27 3.99 4.50
CA ILE A 90 5.13 3.61 3.65
C ILE A 90 5.44 2.27 2.96
N ARG A 91 6.64 2.14 2.38
CA ARG A 91 7.07 0.88 1.77
C ARG A 91 7.11 -0.27 2.77
N LYS A 92 7.64 -0.05 3.97
CA LYS A 92 7.71 -1.09 5.02
C LYS A 92 6.33 -1.58 5.47
N ILE A 93 5.31 -0.74 5.39
CA ILE A 93 3.94 -1.08 5.77
C ILE A 93 3.22 -1.78 4.62
N PHE A 94 3.19 -1.13 3.45
CA PHE A 94 2.35 -1.53 2.33
C PHE A 94 3.03 -2.46 1.32
N ALA A 95 4.36 -2.44 1.21
CA ALA A 95 5.11 -3.26 0.24
C ALA A 95 6.44 -3.83 0.82
N PRO A 96 6.42 -4.47 2.01
CA PRO A 96 7.64 -4.87 2.71
C PRO A 96 8.48 -5.92 1.97
N ASN A 97 7.81 -6.77 1.19
CA ASN A 97 8.44 -7.87 0.45
C ASN A 97 8.68 -7.53 -1.03
N ALA A 98 8.62 -6.24 -1.40
CA ALA A 98 8.89 -5.80 -2.77
C ALA A 98 10.36 -6.02 -3.16
N SER A 99 10.56 -6.69 -4.27
CA SER A 99 11.87 -7.01 -4.87
C SER A 99 11.80 -6.88 -6.39
N ALA A 100 12.91 -7.13 -7.08
CA ALA A 100 12.92 -7.19 -8.54
C ALA A 100 12.09 -8.36 -9.13
N LYS A 101 11.78 -9.39 -8.32
CA LYS A 101 11.13 -10.63 -8.79
C LYS A 101 9.67 -10.76 -8.37
N ALA A 102 9.28 -10.11 -7.29
CA ALA A 102 7.94 -10.21 -6.73
C ALA A 102 7.61 -9.01 -5.86
N ILE A 103 6.31 -8.78 -5.66
CA ILE A 103 5.75 -7.80 -4.74
C ILE A 103 4.59 -8.41 -3.96
N GLU A 104 4.42 -7.96 -2.73
CA GLU A 104 3.24 -8.23 -1.91
C GLU A 104 2.73 -6.87 -1.44
N PHE A 105 1.50 -6.53 -1.81
CA PHE A 105 0.86 -5.28 -1.41
C PHE A 105 -0.12 -5.54 -0.26
N ARG A 106 0.08 -4.89 0.88
CA ARG A 106 -0.71 -5.11 2.11
C ARG A 106 -1.69 -3.98 2.33
N ASN A 107 -2.99 -4.23 2.15
CA ASN A 107 -4.01 -3.22 2.30
C ASN A 107 -5.40 -3.86 2.53
N PRO A 108 -6.24 -3.38 3.46
CA PRO A 108 -5.97 -2.40 4.51
C PRO A 108 -5.16 -2.97 5.67
N ILE A 109 -4.55 -2.11 6.50
CA ILE A 109 -3.79 -2.49 7.69
C ILE A 109 -4.62 -2.22 8.94
N THR A 110 -4.86 -3.26 9.74
CA THR A 110 -5.51 -3.13 11.06
C THR A 110 -4.51 -2.88 12.17
N ARG A 111 -4.98 -2.35 13.30
CA ARG A 111 -4.14 -2.12 14.49
C ARG A 111 -3.54 -3.41 15.04
N GLY A 112 -4.32 -4.49 15.11
CA GLY A 112 -3.83 -5.79 15.57
C GLY A 112 -2.74 -6.36 14.66
N PHE A 113 -2.86 -6.20 13.34
CA PHE A 113 -1.79 -6.58 12.41
C PHE A 113 -0.53 -5.75 12.63
N ALA A 114 -0.67 -4.43 12.76
CA ALA A 114 0.46 -3.53 12.96
C ALA A 114 1.24 -3.84 14.24
N ASP A 115 0.53 -4.03 15.36
CA ASP A 115 1.12 -4.35 16.65
C ASP A 115 1.83 -5.71 16.62
N LYS A 116 1.17 -6.74 16.07
CA LYS A 116 1.73 -8.11 15.95
C LYS A 116 3.00 -8.13 15.12
N ASN A 117 3.06 -7.35 14.03
CA ASN A 117 4.18 -7.32 13.11
C ASN A 117 5.19 -6.20 13.41
N LYS A 118 4.99 -5.45 14.50
CA LYS A 118 5.85 -4.31 14.91
C LYS A 118 6.07 -3.33 13.76
N LEU A 119 5.00 -2.99 13.05
CA LEU A 119 5.08 -2.05 11.94
C LEU A 119 5.52 -0.68 12.45
N PRO A 120 6.30 0.08 11.65
CA PRO A 120 6.68 1.43 12.02
C PRO A 120 5.46 2.36 12.00
N ASP A 121 5.52 3.41 12.80
CA ASP A 121 4.53 4.49 12.71
C ASP A 121 4.68 5.24 11.38
N LEU A 122 3.54 5.63 10.82
CA LEU A 122 3.47 6.41 9.61
C LEU A 122 3.33 7.89 9.96
N LYS A 123 4.38 8.68 9.68
CA LYS A 123 4.30 10.14 9.74
C LYS A 123 3.92 10.67 8.37
N LEU A 124 2.61 10.76 8.12
CA LEU A 124 2.10 11.43 6.94
C LEU A 124 2.10 12.93 7.17
N VAL A 125 2.74 13.66 6.27
CA VAL A 125 2.69 15.12 6.26
C VAL A 125 1.81 15.49 5.08
N ASP A 126 0.70 16.18 5.34
CA ASP A 126 -0.12 16.71 4.27
C ASP A 126 0.68 17.79 3.52
N ARG A 127 1.11 17.47 2.30
CA ARG A 127 1.89 18.38 1.45
C ARG A 127 1.02 19.23 0.53
N SER A 128 -0.30 19.18 0.66
CA SER A 128 -1.26 19.92 -0.18
C SER A 128 -1.11 21.45 -0.10
N ASN A 129 -0.18 21.98 0.70
CA ASN A 129 0.08 23.42 0.88
C ASN A 129 1.43 23.94 0.34
N LYS A 130 2.23 23.16 -0.40
CA LYS A 130 3.35 23.77 -1.16
C LYS A 130 2.84 24.25 -2.52
N LYS A 131 2.34 25.49 -2.54
CA LYS A 131 2.35 26.33 -3.75
C LYS A 131 3.82 26.65 -4.06
N GLU A 132 4.34 26.14 -5.16
CA GLU A 132 5.44 26.78 -5.90
C GLU A 132 4.83 27.62 -7.02
#